data_AF-A0A349M8B9-F1
#
_entry.id   AF-A0A349M8B9-F1
#
_cell.length_a   1.000
_cell.length_b   1.000
_cell.length_c   1.000
_cell.angle_alpha   90.00
_cell.angle_beta   90.00
_cell.angle_gamma   90.00
#
_symmetry.space_group_name_H-M   'P 1'
#
loop_
_entity.id
_entity.type
_entity.pdbx_description
1 polymer ?
#
loop_
_entity_poly.entity_id
_entity_poly.type
_entity_poly.pdbx_seq_one_letter_code
_entity_poly.pdbx_strand_id
1 'polypeptide(L)'
;MGVSNEFLIPSFQFPVLAASDWEKIARTGDFFMVGGIVIVSDIFREIDNCVTAPQGFSAGTTSCGIKSDGSIPDLAILASDVPCIATGTFTPSSTRA
;
A
#
# COMPACT_ATOMS: atom_id res chain seq x y z
N MET A 1 -28.93 8.59 -25.69
CA MET A 1 -27.92 9.18 -24.78
C MET A 1 -28.18 8.63 -23.40
N GLY A 2 -27.29 7.77 -22.91
CA GLY A 2 -27.43 7.07 -21.64
C GLY A 2 -26.35 6.01 -21.55
N VAL A 3 -25.13 6.43 -21.23
CA VAL A 3 -24.03 5.52 -20.91
C VAL A 3 -24.02 5.34 -19.39
N SER A 4 -24.67 4.27 -18.94
CA SER A 4 -24.44 3.73 -17.60
C SER A 4 -23.08 3.06 -17.63
N ASN A 5 -22.06 3.73 -17.11
CA ASN A 5 -20.76 3.12 -16.88
C ASN A 5 -20.90 2.16 -15.70
N GLU A 6 -21.02 0.88 -16.01
CA GLU A 6 -20.86 -0.21 -15.06
C GLU A 6 -19.41 -0.16 -14.55
N PHE A 7 -19.23 0.41 -13.35
CA PHE A 7 -17.99 0.28 -12.59
C PHE A 7 -17.92 -1.16 -12.08
N LEU A 8 -17.44 -2.04 -12.97
CA LEU A 8 -17.11 -3.43 -12.66
C LEU A 8 -15.90 -3.43 -11.72
N ILE A 9 -16.16 -3.41 -10.42
CA ILE A 9 -15.20 -3.93 -9.43
C ILE A 9 -15.07 -5.44 -9.69
N PRO A 10 -13.91 -5.95 -10.16
CA PRO A 10 -13.71 -7.38 -10.23
C PRO A 10 -13.84 -7.92 -8.81
N SER A 11 -14.72 -8.90 -8.69
CA SER A 11 -15.11 -9.61 -7.49
C SER A 11 -13.87 -9.99 -6.67
N PHE A 12 -13.56 -9.19 -5.64
CA PHE A 12 -12.61 -9.60 -4.62
C PHE A 12 -13.33 -10.65 -3.78
N GLN A 13 -13.27 -11.89 -4.26
CA GLN A 13 -13.89 -13.04 -3.61
C GLN A 13 -13.06 -13.32 -2.35
N PHE A 14 -13.45 -12.75 -1.21
CA PHE A 14 -12.97 -13.22 0.07
C PHE A 14 -13.30 -14.71 0.15
N PRO A 15 -12.35 -15.60 0.48
CA PRO A 15 -12.69 -16.99 0.74
C PRO A 15 -13.65 -17.01 1.93
N VAL A 16 -14.90 -17.43 1.69
CA VAL A 16 -15.81 -17.87 2.76
C VAL A 16 -15.18 -19.13 3.34
N LEU A 17 -14.34 -18.96 4.34
CA LEU A 17 -13.75 -20.06 5.09
C LEU A 17 -14.90 -20.77 5.83
N ALA A 18 -14.98 -22.09 5.66
CA ALA A 18 -15.97 -22.90 6.32
C ALA A 18 -15.82 -22.76 7.84
N ALA A 19 -16.96 -22.81 8.55
CA ALA A 19 -17.04 -22.67 10.01
C ALA A 19 -16.25 -23.73 10.81
N SER A 20 -15.49 -24.62 10.17
CA SER A 20 -14.58 -25.60 10.78
C SER A 20 -13.11 -25.16 10.78
N ASP A 21 -12.72 -24.10 10.07
CA ASP A 21 -11.32 -23.66 9.96
C ASP A 21 -10.90 -22.62 11.02
N TRP A 22 -11.80 -22.23 11.93
CA TRP A 22 -11.54 -21.25 13.00
C TRP A 22 -10.48 -21.71 14.02
N GLU A 23 -10.33 -23.02 14.24
CA GLU A 23 -9.29 -23.57 15.12
C GLU A 23 -7.88 -23.36 14.58
N LYS A 24 -7.72 -23.23 13.25
CA LYS A 24 -6.43 -22.95 12.61
C LYS A 24 -6.04 -21.48 12.73
N ILE A 25 -7.03 -20.58 12.78
CA ILE A 25 -6.84 -19.13 12.94
C ILE A 25 -6.43 -18.81 14.39
N ALA A 26 -6.98 -19.52 15.37
CA ALA A 26 -6.72 -19.30 16.79
C ALA A 26 -5.28 -19.62 17.26
N ARG A 27 -4.47 -20.36 16.47
CA ARG A 27 -3.10 -20.73 16.86
C ARG A 27 -2.04 -19.72 16.43
N THR A 28 -2.40 -18.74 15.62
CA THR A 28 -1.50 -17.67 15.17
C THR A 28 -1.67 -16.44 16.05
N GLY A 29 -1.17 -16.53 17.29
CA GLY A 29 -0.56 -15.42 18.03
C GLY A 29 -1.42 -14.27 18.56
N ASP A 30 -2.24 -13.60 17.76
CA ASP A 30 -2.55 -12.17 18.00
C ASP A 30 -4.04 -11.79 17.84
N PHE A 31 -4.96 -12.69 18.18
CA PHE A 31 -6.41 -12.46 18.02
C PHE A 31 -7.17 -12.54 19.35
N PHE A 32 -7.68 -11.41 19.84
CA PHE A 32 -8.64 -11.38 20.94
C PHE A 32 -10.07 -11.43 20.38
N MET A 33 -10.84 -12.43 20.80
CA MET A 33 -12.24 -12.62 20.44
C MET A 33 -13.16 -12.15 21.58
N VAL A 34 -13.97 -11.12 21.36
CA VAL A 34 -15.05 -10.72 22.28
C VAL A 34 -16.38 -10.79 21.52
N GLY A 35 -17.27 -11.72 21.90
CA GLY A 35 -18.64 -11.74 21.39
C GLY A 35 -18.80 -12.00 19.88
N GLY A 36 -17.89 -12.74 19.24
CA GLY A 36 -17.92 -13.01 17.79
C GLY A 36 -17.32 -11.91 16.92
N ILE A 37 -16.73 -10.87 17.53
CA ILE A 37 -15.96 -9.83 16.84
C ILE A 37 -14.48 -10.20 16.91
N VAL A 38 -13.84 -10.30 15.74
CA VAL A 38 -12.38 -10.43 15.61
C VAL A 38 -11.78 -9.03 15.75
N ILE A 39 -11.03 -8.80 16.83
CA ILE A 39 -10.27 -7.55 16.99
C ILE A 39 -8.85 -7.84 16.51
N VAL A 40 -8.46 -7.23 15.38
CA VAL A 40 -7.11 -7.32 14.83
C VAL A 40 -6.22 -6.44 15.69
N SER A 41 -5.40 -7.05 16.54
CA SER A 41 -4.62 -6.35 17.58
C SER A 41 -3.53 -5.43 17.02
N ASP A 42 -3.13 -5.59 15.75
CA ASP A 42 -2.07 -4.80 15.12
C ASP A 42 -2.46 -4.39 13.70
N ILE A 43 -3.07 -3.21 13.57
CA ILE A 43 -3.40 -2.60 12.27
C ILE A 43 -2.15 -1.99 11.62
N PHE A 44 -1.07 -1.79 12.39
CA PHE A 44 0.17 -1.19 11.93
C PHE A 44 1.37 -2.00 12.41
N ARG A 45 2.25 -2.34 11.47
CA ARG A 45 3.53 -2.97 11.75
C ARG A 45 4.60 -2.21 10.98
N GLU A 46 5.69 -1.89 11.66
CA GLU A 46 6.88 -1.36 11.00
C GLU A 46 7.49 -2.45 10.11
N ILE A 47 7.75 -2.09 8.86
CA ILE A 47 8.34 -2.97 7.85
C ILE A 47 9.65 -2.38 7.37
N ASP A 48 10.63 -3.25 7.19
CA ASP A 48 11.87 -2.91 6.50
C ASP A 48 11.58 -2.60 5.02
N ASN A 49 12.53 -1.96 4.32
CA ASN A 49 12.48 -1.67 2.88
C ASN A 49 11.45 -0.60 2.41
N CYS A 50 10.65 -0.02 3.31
CA CYS A 50 9.81 1.17 3.06
C CYS A 50 9.00 1.10 1.73
N VAL A 51 9.24 2.00 0.78
CA VAL A 51 8.53 2.08 -0.51
C VAL A 51 8.77 0.87 -1.43
N THR A 52 9.81 0.07 -1.16
CA THR A 52 10.13 -1.17 -1.90
C THR A 52 9.71 -2.45 -1.15
N ALA A 53 9.11 -2.32 0.04
CA ALA A 53 8.51 -3.44 0.75
C ALA A 53 7.35 -4.11 -0.02
N PRO A 54 6.40 -3.35 -0.63
CA PRO A 54 5.40 -3.96 -1.50
C PRO A 54 6.03 -4.49 -2.80
N GLN A 55 5.58 -5.67 -3.23
CA GLN A 55 6.04 -6.28 -4.48
C GLN A 55 5.64 -5.44 -5.69
N GLY A 56 6.54 -5.30 -6.66
CA GLY A 56 6.32 -4.55 -7.90
C GLY A 56 6.64 -3.06 -7.81
N PHE A 57 7.29 -2.60 -6.74
CA PHE A 57 7.83 -1.23 -6.64
C PHE A 57 9.35 -1.24 -6.54
N SER A 58 9.98 -0.43 -7.39
CA SER A 58 11.43 -0.26 -7.48
C SER A 58 11.79 1.20 -7.27
N ALA A 59 12.83 1.49 -6.48
CA ALA A 59 13.27 2.86 -6.20
C ALA A 59 14.77 3.02 -6.43
N GLY A 60 15.20 4.19 -6.91
CA GLY A 60 16.60 4.51 -7.17
C GLY A 60 16.89 5.98 -6.90
N THR A 61 18.15 6.29 -6.60
CA THR A 61 18.64 7.66 -6.45
C THR A 61 19.94 7.84 -7.21
N THR A 62 20.21 9.05 -7.69
CA THR A 62 21.45 9.40 -8.37
C THR A 62 21.84 10.84 -8.06
N SER A 63 23.12 11.17 -8.27
CA SER A 63 23.59 12.56 -8.29
C SER A 63 23.66 13.06 -9.73
N CYS A 64 22.91 14.12 -10.02
CA CYS A 64 22.84 14.80 -11.30
C CYS A 64 23.51 16.20 -11.27
N GLY A 65 24.10 16.60 -10.15
CA GLY A 65 24.80 17.87 -10.00
C GLY A 65 23.89 19.08 -9.73
N ILE A 66 22.65 18.86 -9.28
CA ILE A 66 21.73 19.89 -8.77
C ILE A 66 22.23 20.39 -7.41
N LYS A 67 22.73 19.48 -6.57
CA LYS A 67 23.40 19.84 -5.31
C LYS A 67 24.86 20.21 -5.60
N SER A 68 25.40 21.16 -4.82
CA SER A 68 26.77 21.65 -4.96
C SER A 68 27.83 20.55 -4.76
N ASP A 69 27.50 19.56 -3.94
CA ASP A 69 28.32 18.36 -3.75
C ASP A 69 27.75 17.22 -4.61
N GLY A 70 28.53 16.81 -5.61
CA GLY A 70 28.17 15.73 -6.54
C GLY A 70 28.22 14.32 -5.94
N SER A 71 28.61 14.18 -4.67
CA SER A 71 28.46 12.91 -3.95
C SER A 71 27.06 12.73 -3.34
N ILE A 72 26.31 13.82 -3.20
CA ILE A 72 24.99 13.80 -2.59
C ILE A 72 23.95 13.49 -3.69
N PRO A 73 23.13 12.44 -3.52
CA PRO A 73 22.04 12.18 -4.44
C PRO A 73 21.01 13.31 -4.36
N ASP A 74 20.57 13.77 -5.52
CA ASP A 74 19.67 14.91 -5.69
C ASP A 74 18.44 14.57 -6.54
N LEU A 75 18.48 13.44 -7.24
CA LEU A 75 17.38 12.88 -7.98
C LEU A 75 16.98 11.54 -7.39
N ALA A 76 15.67 11.32 -7.24
CA ALA A 76 15.09 10.06 -6.83
C ALA A 76 13.98 9.65 -7.81
N ILE A 77 13.88 8.36 -8.09
CA ILE A 77 12.85 7.76 -8.93
C ILE A 77 12.18 6.63 -8.15
N LEU A 78 10.85 6.61 -8.16
CA LEU A 78 10.03 5.50 -7.72
C LEU A 78 9.24 5.00 -8.94
N ALA A 79 9.37 3.72 -9.25
CA ALA A 79 8.74 3.07 -10.39
C ALA A 79 7.87 1.91 -9.92
N SER A 80 6.77 1.70 -10.64
CA SER A 80 5.90 0.54 -10.48
C SER A 80 6.06 -0.37 -11.70
N ASP A 81 6.46 -1.61 -11.46
CA ASP A 81 6.61 -2.65 -12.49
C ASP A 81 5.26 -3.28 -12.86
N VAL A 82 4.22 -3.02 -12.06
CA VAL A 82 2.84 -3.48 -12.25
C VAL A 82 1.89 -2.29 -12.39
N PRO A 83 0.67 -2.46 -12.96
CA PRO A 83 -0.34 -1.40 -12.98
C PRO A 83 -0.66 -0.91 -11.57
N CYS A 84 -0.41 0.38 -11.30
CA CYS A 84 -0.63 1.02 -10.01
C CYS A 84 -1.69 2.12 -10.13
N ILE A 85 -2.65 2.14 -9.20
CA ILE A 85 -3.61 3.23 -9.07
C ILE A 85 -2.97 4.30 -8.17
N ALA A 86 -2.70 5.46 -8.74
CA ALA A 86 -2.12 6.59 -8.02
C ALA A 86 -3.20 7.61 -7.61
N THR A 87 -3.08 8.14 -6.40
CA THR A 87 -3.85 9.29 -5.91
C THR A 87 -2.90 10.25 -5.20
N GLY A 88 -3.21 11.54 -5.23
CA GLY A 88 -2.34 12.57 -4.66
C GLY A 88 -3.12 13.78 -4.20
N THR A 89 -2.71 14.34 -3.07
CA THR A 89 -3.17 15.65 -2.57
C THR A 89 -2.00 16.63 -2.62
N PHE A 90 -2.31 17.91 -2.84
CA PHE A 90 -1.31 18.96 -3.00
C PHE A 90 -1.50 20.05 -1.95
N THR A 91 -0.46 20.85 -1.74
CA THR A 91 -0.55 22.03 -0.86
C THR A 91 -1.64 23.00 -1.34
N PRO A 92 -2.46 23.56 -0.44
CA PRO A 92 -3.48 24.56 -0.79
C PRO A 92 -2.89 25.97 -1.00
N SER A 93 -1.58 26.15 -0.93
CA SER A 93 -0.94 27.45 -1.08
C SER A 93 -1.24 28.09 -2.45
N SER A 94 -1.42 29.42 -2.43
CA SER A 94 -1.67 30.20 -3.65
C SER A 94 -0.46 30.20 -4.59
N THR A 95 0.75 30.26 -4.00
CA THR A 95 2.00 30.05 -4.72
C THR A 95 2.27 28.55 -4.83
N ARG A 96 2.38 28.06 -6.06
CA ARG A 96 2.79 26.69 -6.40
C ARG A 96 4.17 26.73 -7.06
N ALA A 97 4.91 25.64 -6.95
CA ALA A 97 6.23 25.47 -7.56
C ALA A 97 6.15 25.46 -9.10
#